data_AF-A0A1C5U9A7-F1
#
_entry.id   AF-A0A1C5U9A7-F1
#
_cell.length_a   1.000
_cell.length_b   1.000
_cell.length_c   1.000
_cell.angle_alpha   90.00
_cell.angle_beta   90.00
_cell.angle_gamma   90.00
#
_symmetry.space_group_name_H-M   'P 1'
#
loop_
_entity.id
_entity.type
_entity.pdbx_description
1 polymer ?
#
loop_
_entity_poly.entity_id
_entity_poly.type
_entity_poly.pdbx_seq_one_letter_code
_entity_poly.pdbx_strand_id
1 'polypeptide(L)'
;MGGLFVSLGTEEDFVSKYPYETVVYSDENTGIPFSYDVLLVDVEGYGDTTAISSSTFNDIKKVEYSVNRNEALLIDERQAIDLDSVENEISIIDYDSNEEYLKLKVKDVQYSRVFGENIFPELNTIIVINDDDFKILLRNKVGKEKVISLVPDDFNISNLNKNEKIWNRTKQLEQDNIEKKIVMAMIFAISLIMVFEGQGFIFTKQIVNLAKEKERYNILRQLGIREKDLQKIITKKIYSILVLPGIMAIINGAVFFGMDVFQNAENKVTKIVLLEYILVVLIFAFIEYLGSYMIRKRVQKLHEKLD
;
A
#
# COMPACT_ATOMS: atom_id res chain seq x y z
N MET A 1 12.61 5.35 -7.46
CA MET A 1 12.11 6.38 -6.52
C MET A 1 10.80 6.95 -7.01
N GLY A 2 10.74 7.68 -8.14
CA GLY A 2 9.48 8.27 -8.67
C GLY A 2 8.26 7.33 -8.63
N GLY A 3 8.42 6.12 -9.19
CA GLY A 3 7.43 5.02 -9.25
C GLY A 3 6.58 4.74 -8.02
N LEU A 4 7.17 4.87 -6.83
CA LEU A 4 6.56 4.44 -5.58
C LEU A 4 5.81 5.56 -4.85
N PHE A 5 6.09 6.83 -5.19
CA PHE A 5 5.43 7.97 -4.55
C PHE A 5 4.02 8.22 -5.13
N VAL A 6 3.77 7.74 -6.35
CA VAL A 6 2.54 8.05 -7.09
C VAL A 6 1.42 7.03 -6.81
N SER A 7 1.68 5.88 -6.19
CA SER A 7 0.66 4.84 -5.92
C SER A 7 -0.22 5.10 -4.68
N LEU A 8 -0.20 6.29 -4.11
CA LEU A 8 -0.92 6.58 -2.87
C LEU A 8 -2.37 6.93 -3.19
N GLY A 9 -3.27 5.95 -3.00
CA GLY A 9 -4.71 6.10 -3.18
C GLY A 9 -5.25 7.34 -2.47
N THR A 10 -6.25 7.94 -3.09
CA THR A 10 -6.83 9.23 -2.70
C THR A 10 -7.82 9.08 -1.54
N GLU A 11 -8.17 10.16 -0.84
CA GLU A 11 -9.26 10.13 0.17
C GLU A 11 -10.59 9.65 -0.44
N GLU A 12 -10.83 9.92 -1.73
CA GLU A 12 -12.01 9.43 -2.47
C GLU A 12 -12.04 7.89 -2.56
N ASP A 13 -10.88 7.24 -2.70
CA ASP A 13 -10.77 5.77 -2.67
C ASP A 13 -11.16 5.21 -1.30
N PHE A 14 -10.85 5.93 -0.21
CA PHE A 14 -11.14 5.49 1.15
C PHE A 14 -12.62 5.61 1.50
N VAL A 15 -13.31 6.67 1.07
CA VAL A 15 -14.76 6.80 1.25
C VAL A 15 -15.51 5.71 0.47
N SER A 16 -15.01 5.34 -0.71
CA SER A 16 -15.55 4.24 -1.51
C SER A 16 -15.32 2.85 -0.87
N LYS A 17 -14.20 2.66 -0.17
CA LYS A 17 -13.88 1.42 0.56
C LYS A 17 -14.62 1.29 1.89
N TYR A 18 -14.82 2.42 2.58
CA TYR A 18 -15.37 2.50 3.92
C TYR A 18 -16.55 3.49 3.97
N PRO A 19 -17.78 2.99 3.75
CA PRO A 19 -18.96 3.85 3.63
C PRO A 19 -19.36 4.53 4.96
N TYR A 20 -18.98 3.95 6.10
CA TYR A 20 -19.32 4.47 7.44
C TYR A 20 -18.09 5.00 8.17
N GLU A 21 -18.29 5.98 9.06
CA GLU A 21 -17.21 6.51 9.90
C GLU A 21 -16.88 5.54 11.04
N THR A 22 -17.89 4.92 11.64
CA THR A 22 -17.71 3.93 12.70
C THR A 22 -18.60 2.71 12.45
N VAL A 23 -18.00 1.53 12.59
CA VAL A 23 -18.71 0.24 12.59
C VAL A 23 -18.47 -0.42 13.95
N VAL A 24 -19.55 -0.74 14.66
CA VAL A 24 -19.51 -1.45 15.94
C VAL A 24 -20.11 -2.83 15.75
N TYR A 25 -19.35 -3.86 16.14
CA TYR A 25 -19.77 -5.26 16.11
C TYR A 25 -19.79 -5.79 17.53
N SER A 26 -20.98 -6.21 17.98
CA SER A 26 -21.27 -6.49 19.38
C SER A 26 -22.16 -7.72 19.56
N ASP A 27 -22.11 -8.32 20.75
CA ASP A 27 -22.93 -9.48 21.11
C ASP A 27 -24.33 -9.07 21.58
N GLU A 28 -24.52 -7.81 21.97
CA GLU A 28 -25.75 -7.30 22.55
C GLU A 28 -26.05 -5.91 21.96
N ASN A 29 -27.32 -5.50 22.01
CA ASN A 29 -27.71 -4.18 21.55
C ASN A 29 -27.07 -3.10 22.44
N THR A 30 -26.19 -2.31 21.82
CA THR A 30 -25.40 -1.25 22.45
C THR A 30 -26.17 0.06 22.65
N GLY A 31 -27.42 0.15 22.17
CA GLY A 31 -28.22 1.37 22.22
C GLY A 31 -27.74 2.46 21.24
N ILE A 32 -26.82 2.13 20.33
CA ILE A 32 -26.34 3.02 19.28
C ILE A 32 -27.42 3.15 18.19
N PRO A 33 -27.64 4.34 17.60
CA PRO A 33 -28.55 4.49 16.47
C PRO A 33 -28.07 3.70 15.24
N PHE A 34 -28.99 3.37 14.34
CA PHE A 34 -28.71 2.58 13.12
C PHE A 34 -28.06 1.22 13.43
N SER A 35 -28.64 0.52 14.42
CA SER A 35 -28.26 -0.83 14.81
C SER A 35 -29.13 -1.87 14.12
N TYR A 36 -28.47 -2.93 13.66
CA TYR A 36 -29.07 -4.02 12.90
C TYR A 36 -28.73 -5.34 13.57
N ASP A 37 -29.76 -6.15 13.81
CA ASP A 37 -29.57 -7.52 14.26
C ASP A 37 -29.08 -8.35 13.08
N VAL A 38 -27.98 -9.06 13.31
CA VAL A 38 -27.37 -9.98 12.33
C VAL A 38 -27.08 -11.31 13.01
N LEU A 39 -26.85 -12.34 12.21
CA LEU A 39 -26.54 -13.66 12.72
C LEU A 39 -25.21 -14.12 12.15
N LEU A 40 -24.24 -14.43 13.00
CA LEU A 40 -23.04 -15.14 12.57
C LEU A 40 -23.40 -16.62 12.44
N VAL A 41 -23.26 -17.17 11.25
CA VAL A 41 -23.56 -18.57 10.90
C VAL A 41 -22.34 -19.22 10.25
N ASP A 42 -22.17 -20.53 10.39
CA ASP A 42 -21.19 -21.28 9.62
C ASP A 42 -21.82 -21.73 8.30
N VAL A 43 -21.17 -21.42 7.19
CA VAL A 43 -21.63 -21.79 5.85
C VAL A 43 -20.61 -22.73 5.24
N GLU A 44 -21.07 -23.92 4.82
CA GLU A 44 -20.20 -24.93 4.21
C GLU A 44 -19.42 -24.33 3.02
N GLY A 45 -18.11 -24.52 3.01
CA GLY A 45 -17.21 -23.98 1.98
C GLY A 45 -16.79 -22.51 2.18
N TYR A 46 -17.49 -21.73 3.00
CA TYR A 46 -17.22 -20.30 3.24
C TYR A 46 -16.82 -19.98 4.69
N GLY A 47 -17.16 -20.85 5.65
CA GLY A 47 -16.88 -20.68 7.07
C GLY A 47 -17.80 -19.65 7.75
N ASP A 48 -17.29 -19.03 8.81
CA ASP A 48 -17.97 -17.97 9.58
C ASP A 48 -18.44 -16.83 8.65
N THR A 49 -19.75 -16.70 8.50
CA THR A 49 -20.42 -15.81 7.55
C THR A 49 -21.51 -15.02 8.25
N THR A 50 -21.64 -13.72 7.93
CA THR A 50 -22.70 -12.89 8.49
C THR A 50 -23.98 -13.00 7.67
N ALA A 51 -25.03 -13.55 8.26
CA ALA A 51 -26.36 -13.57 7.68
C ALA A 51 -27.14 -12.30 8.05
N ILE A 52 -27.76 -11.68 7.04
CA ILE A 52 -28.66 -10.54 7.19
C ILE A 52 -29.98 -10.77 6.45
N SER A 53 -31.06 -10.20 6.98
CA SER A 53 -32.35 -10.23 6.31
C SER A 53 -32.36 -9.32 5.08
N SER A 54 -33.21 -9.63 4.10
CA SER A 54 -33.41 -8.80 2.90
C SER A 54 -33.85 -7.38 3.24
N SER A 55 -34.70 -7.21 4.25
CA SER A 55 -35.14 -5.90 4.73
C SER A 55 -33.98 -5.11 5.37
N THR A 56 -33.15 -5.77 6.18
CA THR A 56 -31.92 -5.18 6.74
C THR A 56 -30.97 -4.72 5.64
N PHE A 57 -30.70 -5.57 4.65
CA PHE A 57 -29.84 -5.25 3.52
C PHE A 57 -30.34 -4.03 2.73
N ASN A 58 -31.64 -4.00 2.43
CA ASN A 58 -32.27 -2.89 1.72
C ASN A 58 -32.18 -1.58 2.50
N ASP A 59 -32.35 -1.61 3.83
CA ASP A 59 -32.23 -0.41 4.65
C ASP A 59 -30.78 0.10 4.71
N ILE A 60 -29.80 -0.80 4.82
CA ILE A 60 -28.37 -0.44 4.84
C ILE A 60 -27.93 0.15 3.49
N LYS A 61 -28.24 -0.54 2.39
CA LYS A 61 -27.78 -0.16 1.04
C LYS A 61 -28.67 0.86 0.35
N LYS A 62 -29.85 1.17 0.89
CA LYS A 62 -30.88 2.01 0.27
C LYS A 62 -31.24 1.54 -1.14
N VAL A 63 -31.46 0.23 -1.29
CA VAL A 63 -31.86 -0.42 -2.55
C VAL A 63 -33.14 -1.23 -2.36
N GLU A 64 -33.79 -1.58 -3.46
CA GLU A 64 -34.91 -2.52 -3.48
C GLU A 64 -34.44 -3.87 -4.03
N TYR A 65 -33.94 -4.73 -3.15
CA TYR A 65 -33.55 -6.10 -3.48
C TYR A 65 -34.43 -7.09 -2.73
N SER A 66 -34.85 -8.17 -3.40
CA SER A 66 -35.67 -9.21 -2.78
C SER A 66 -35.11 -10.59 -3.07
N VAL A 67 -35.12 -11.43 -2.05
CA VAL A 67 -34.69 -12.82 -2.08
C VAL A 67 -35.91 -13.68 -1.72
N ASN A 68 -36.20 -14.69 -2.53
CA ASN A 68 -37.31 -15.60 -2.20
C ASN A 68 -36.90 -16.53 -1.05
N ARG A 69 -37.88 -17.23 -0.47
CA ARG A 69 -37.57 -18.27 0.50
C ARG A 69 -36.64 -19.33 -0.09
N ASN A 70 -35.72 -19.82 0.74
CA ASN A 70 -34.66 -20.77 0.38
C ASN A 70 -33.72 -20.28 -0.72
N GLU A 71 -33.70 -18.97 -1.00
CA GLU A 71 -32.68 -18.34 -1.85
C GLU A 71 -31.74 -17.49 -0.99
N ALA A 72 -30.52 -17.29 -1.48
CA ALA A 72 -29.54 -16.39 -0.87
C ALA A 72 -28.85 -15.53 -1.94
N LEU A 73 -28.55 -14.29 -1.59
CA LEU A 73 -27.53 -13.49 -2.27
C LEU A 73 -26.24 -13.61 -1.47
N LEU A 74 -25.17 -14.03 -2.12
CA LEU A 74 -23.84 -14.11 -1.53
C LEU A 74 -23.05 -12.84 -1.86
N ILE A 75 -22.43 -12.24 -0.87
CA ILE A 75 -21.59 -11.05 -1.01
C ILE A 75 -20.23 -11.33 -0.36
N ASP A 76 -19.16 -11.02 -1.08
CA ASP A 76 -17.82 -10.93 -0.49
C ASP A 76 -17.32 -9.50 -0.62
N GLU A 77 -16.97 -8.89 0.50
CA GLU A 77 -16.53 -7.49 0.54
C GLU A 77 -15.07 -7.32 0.12
N ARG A 78 -14.28 -8.39 0.07
CA ARG A 78 -12.83 -8.35 -0.18
C ARG A 78 -12.51 -8.27 -1.66
N GLN A 79 -13.19 -9.08 -2.47
CA GLN A 79 -12.90 -9.20 -3.89
C GLN A 79 -14.12 -9.68 -4.67
N ALA A 80 -14.12 -9.43 -5.97
CA ALA A 80 -15.08 -10.05 -6.86
C ALA A 80 -14.93 -11.56 -6.82
N ILE A 81 -16.00 -12.24 -6.43
CA ILE A 81 -16.10 -13.69 -6.54
C ILE A 81 -16.40 -14.02 -7.99
N ASP A 82 -15.65 -14.96 -8.55
CA ASP A 82 -15.98 -15.55 -9.84
C ASP A 82 -17.22 -16.44 -9.68
N LEU A 83 -18.33 -16.05 -10.32
CA LEU A 83 -19.60 -16.77 -10.28
C LEU A 83 -19.46 -18.24 -10.70
N ASP A 84 -18.52 -18.55 -11.59
CA ASP A 84 -18.27 -19.91 -12.07
C ASP A 84 -17.61 -20.83 -11.02
N SER A 85 -17.17 -20.26 -9.89
CA SER A 85 -16.54 -20.97 -8.77
C SER A 85 -17.46 -21.17 -7.56
N VAL A 86 -18.69 -20.64 -7.61
CA VAL A 86 -19.65 -20.70 -6.49
C VAL A 86 -20.58 -21.89 -6.67
N GLU A 87 -20.74 -22.68 -5.61
CA GLU A 87 -21.72 -23.76 -5.61
C GLU A 87 -23.14 -23.18 -5.76
N ASN A 88 -23.96 -23.80 -6.61
CA ASN A 88 -25.35 -23.35 -6.84
C ASN A 88 -26.22 -23.42 -5.56
N GLU A 89 -25.78 -24.19 -4.57
CA GLU A 89 -26.46 -24.36 -3.29
C GLU A 89 -25.42 -24.22 -2.17
N ILE A 90 -25.78 -23.53 -1.10
CA ILE A 90 -24.98 -23.38 0.12
C ILE A 90 -25.76 -23.94 1.31
N SER A 91 -25.02 -24.54 2.24
CA SER A 91 -25.57 -25.16 3.44
C SER A 91 -25.20 -24.34 4.67
N ILE A 92 -26.21 -23.91 5.44
CA ILE A 92 -25.99 -23.31 6.75
C ILE A 92 -25.86 -24.44 7.77
N ILE A 93 -24.74 -24.43 8.50
CA ILE A 93 -24.42 -25.38 9.56
C ILE A 93 -24.78 -24.74 10.91
N ASP A 94 -25.46 -25.50 11.75
CA ASP A 94 -25.76 -25.10 13.13
C ASP A 94 -24.49 -25.20 14.00
N TYR A 95 -24.12 -24.13 14.70
CA TYR A 95 -22.91 -24.10 15.53
C TYR A 95 -22.93 -25.09 16.71
N ASP A 96 -24.10 -25.38 17.28
CA ASP A 96 -24.22 -26.21 18.48
C ASP A 96 -24.23 -27.71 18.12
N SER A 97 -24.91 -28.07 17.02
CA SER A 97 -25.04 -29.46 16.58
C SER A 97 -24.03 -29.87 15.51
N ASN A 98 -23.45 -28.91 14.79
CA ASN A 98 -22.59 -29.14 13.62
C ASN A 98 -23.27 -29.99 12.53
N GLU A 99 -24.59 -29.87 12.43
CA GLU A 99 -25.43 -30.49 11.42
C GLU A 99 -25.93 -29.44 10.41
N GLU A 100 -26.16 -29.88 9.16
CA GLU A 100 -26.78 -29.05 8.13
C GLU A 100 -28.21 -28.69 8.55
N TYR A 101 -28.47 -27.39 8.72
CA TYR A 101 -29.76 -26.89 9.18
C TYR A 101 -30.64 -26.40 8.03
N LEU A 102 -30.08 -25.62 7.11
CA LEU A 102 -30.83 -25.02 6.00
C LEU A 102 -29.99 -24.99 4.73
N LYS A 103 -30.57 -25.53 3.65
CA LYS A 103 -30.00 -25.47 2.31
C LYS A 103 -30.62 -24.32 1.53
N LEU A 104 -29.76 -23.44 1.00
CA LEU A 104 -30.15 -22.25 0.26
C LEU A 104 -29.61 -22.33 -1.16
N LYS A 105 -30.45 -21.97 -2.13
CA LYS A 105 -30.00 -21.80 -3.51
C LYS A 105 -29.38 -20.41 -3.69
N VAL A 106 -28.16 -20.35 -4.21
CA VAL A 106 -27.51 -19.08 -4.51
C VAL A 106 -28.20 -18.47 -5.72
N LYS A 107 -28.89 -17.35 -5.49
CA LYS A 107 -29.60 -16.60 -6.53
C LYS A 107 -28.63 -15.74 -7.35
N ASP A 108 -27.69 -15.11 -6.65
CA ASP A 108 -26.75 -14.16 -7.22
C ASP A 108 -25.51 -14.05 -6.32
N VAL A 109 -24.40 -13.60 -6.89
CA VAL A 109 -23.13 -13.38 -6.20
C VAL A 109 -22.62 -11.99 -6.58
N GLN A 110 -22.38 -11.14 -5.58
CA GLN A 110 -22.02 -9.75 -5.82
C GLN A 110 -20.76 -9.34 -5.07
N TYR A 111 -19.90 -8.59 -5.76
CA TYR A 111 -18.90 -7.75 -5.10
C TYR A 111 -19.57 -6.45 -4.67
N SER A 112 -19.81 -6.30 -3.37
CA SER A 112 -20.46 -5.11 -2.83
C SER A 112 -19.95 -4.83 -1.43
N ARG A 113 -19.72 -3.55 -1.14
CA ARG A 113 -19.35 -3.08 0.20
C ARG A 113 -20.63 -2.72 0.93
N VAL A 114 -21.03 -3.58 1.86
CA VAL A 114 -22.17 -3.43 2.76
C VAL A 114 -21.73 -2.75 4.04
N PHE A 115 -20.64 -3.19 4.66
CA PHE A 115 -20.08 -2.63 5.90
C PHE A 115 -18.73 -1.96 5.67
N GLY A 116 -17.84 -2.60 4.89
CA GLY A 116 -16.58 -2.04 4.45
C GLY A 116 -15.47 -3.08 4.38
N GLU A 117 -14.58 -2.91 3.41
CA GLU A 117 -13.60 -3.93 3.02
C GLU A 117 -12.62 -4.28 4.16
N ASN A 118 -12.56 -5.56 4.57
CA ASN A 118 -11.63 -6.08 5.58
C ASN A 118 -11.70 -5.39 6.96
N ILE A 119 -12.88 -4.86 7.35
CA ILE A 119 -13.07 -4.25 8.67
C ILE A 119 -12.95 -5.30 9.79
N PHE A 120 -13.74 -6.38 9.70
CA PHE A 120 -13.68 -7.54 10.59
C PHE A 120 -13.74 -8.83 9.77
N PRO A 121 -13.02 -9.89 10.15
CA PRO A 121 -13.08 -11.17 9.45
C PRO A 121 -14.50 -11.71 9.27
N GLU A 122 -15.34 -11.54 10.29
CA GLU A 122 -16.73 -11.99 10.32
C GLU A 122 -17.65 -11.25 9.33
N LEU A 123 -17.25 -10.06 8.87
CA LEU A 123 -18.03 -9.22 7.94
C LEU A 123 -17.57 -9.34 6.49
N ASN A 124 -16.53 -10.14 6.22
CA ASN A 124 -15.99 -10.28 4.87
C ASN A 124 -16.95 -11.02 3.93
N THR A 125 -17.62 -12.05 4.44
CA THR A 125 -18.61 -12.83 3.68
C THR A 125 -19.97 -12.63 4.30
N ILE A 126 -20.94 -12.23 3.48
CA ILE A 126 -22.29 -11.88 3.88
C ILE A 126 -23.27 -12.67 3.04
N ILE A 127 -24.25 -13.29 3.70
CA ILE A 127 -25.41 -13.87 3.02
C ILE A 127 -26.65 -13.03 3.30
N VAL A 128 -27.34 -12.62 2.24
CA VAL A 128 -28.63 -11.94 2.32
C VAL A 128 -29.71 -12.98 2.04
N ILE A 129 -30.58 -13.20 3.01
CA ILE A 129 -31.65 -14.21 2.94
C ILE A 129 -33.03 -13.58 3.12
N ASN A 130 -34.07 -14.34 2.80
CA ASN A 130 -35.43 -13.90 3.02
C ASN A 130 -35.71 -13.59 4.51
N ASP A 131 -36.55 -12.58 4.77
CA ASP A 131 -36.88 -12.16 6.15
C ASP A 131 -37.52 -13.27 7.00
N ASP A 132 -38.27 -14.20 6.39
CA ASP A 132 -38.85 -15.33 7.10
C ASP A 132 -37.80 -16.38 7.46
N ASP A 133 -36.89 -16.69 6.54
CA ASP A 133 -35.80 -17.64 6.76
C ASP A 133 -34.86 -17.11 7.85
N PHE A 134 -34.56 -15.81 7.83
CA PHE A 134 -33.80 -15.15 8.88
C PHE A 134 -34.46 -15.27 10.26
N LYS A 135 -35.78 -15.03 10.35
CA LYS A 135 -36.54 -15.22 11.61
C LYS A 135 -36.53 -16.66 12.09
N ILE A 136 -36.53 -17.63 11.16
CA ILE A 136 -36.42 -19.06 11.50
C ILE A 136 -35.04 -19.34 12.10
N LEU A 137 -33.95 -18.85 11.49
CA LEU A 137 -32.60 -19.05 12.02
C LEU A 137 -32.45 -18.42 13.42
N LEU A 138 -32.95 -17.19 13.61
CA LEU A 138 -32.96 -16.52 14.92
C LEU A 138 -33.71 -17.32 15.98
N ARG A 139 -34.94 -17.75 15.68
CA ARG A 139 -35.78 -18.49 16.65
C ARG A 139 -35.15 -19.80 17.09
N ASN A 140 -34.44 -20.47 16.19
CA ASN A 140 -33.84 -21.76 16.44
C ASN A 140 -32.38 -21.67 16.91
N LYS A 141 -31.83 -20.45 17.06
CA LYS A 141 -30.48 -20.21 17.59
C LYS A 141 -29.37 -20.96 16.82
N VAL A 142 -29.56 -21.10 15.51
CA VAL A 142 -28.62 -21.81 14.62
C VAL A 142 -27.25 -21.13 14.58
N GLY A 143 -27.22 -19.82 14.86
CA GLY A 143 -26.05 -18.97 14.85
C GLY A 143 -25.86 -18.15 16.12
N LYS A 144 -24.77 -17.39 16.16
CA LYS A 144 -24.53 -16.41 17.23
C LYS A 144 -25.19 -15.09 16.84
N GLU A 145 -26.17 -14.67 17.64
CA GLU A 145 -26.79 -13.36 17.51
C GLU A 145 -25.76 -12.26 17.74
N LYS A 146 -25.77 -11.26 16.87
CA LYS A 146 -24.85 -10.12 16.90
C LYS A 146 -25.62 -8.85 16.52
N VAL A 147 -25.09 -7.72 16.95
CA VAL A 147 -25.61 -6.41 16.58
C VAL A 147 -24.50 -5.62 15.90
N ILE A 148 -24.82 -5.11 14.70
CA ILE A 148 -23.96 -4.20 13.94
C ILE A 148 -24.57 -2.82 13.99
N SER A 149 -23.81 -1.84 14.47
CA SER A 149 -24.20 -0.42 14.44
C SER A 149 -23.36 0.34 13.42
N LEU A 150 -24.02 1.05 12.52
CA LEU A 150 -23.40 1.78 11.42
C LEU A 150 -23.56 3.27 11.62
N VAL A 151 -22.48 3.95 12.02
CA VAL A 151 -22.55 5.37 12.35
C VAL A 151 -21.84 6.20 11.28
N PRO A 152 -22.57 7.11 10.60
CA PRO A 152 -22.02 7.89 9.49
C PRO A 152 -21.11 9.05 9.94
N ASP A 153 -21.21 9.49 11.21
CA ASP A 153 -20.46 10.62 11.77
C ASP A 153 -19.66 10.22 13.03
N ASP A 154 -18.81 11.13 13.51
CA ASP A 154 -18.02 10.99 14.74
C ASP A 154 -18.93 10.81 15.97
N PHE A 155 -19.19 9.55 16.32
CA PHE A 155 -19.95 9.20 17.51
C PHE A 155 -19.03 9.10 18.73
N ASN A 156 -19.53 9.56 19.88
CA ASN A 156 -18.77 9.41 21.11
C ASN A 156 -18.90 7.98 21.66
N ILE A 157 -17.91 7.16 21.35
CA ILE A 157 -17.80 5.73 21.67
C ILE A 157 -17.35 5.50 23.14
N SER A 158 -17.18 6.56 23.95
CA SER A 158 -16.60 6.48 25.30
C SER A 158 -17.36 5.61 26.32
N ASN A 159 -18.62 5.25 26.03
CA ASN A 159 -19.47 4.45 26.92
C ASN A 159 -19.66 2.99 26.47
N LEU A 160 -18.89 2.52 25.48
CA LEU A 160 -19.04 1.15 24.96
C LEU A 160 -18.29 0.11 25.82
N ASN A 161 -18.87 -1.09 25.91
CA ASN A 161 -18.34 -2.16 26.77
C ASN A 161 -17.07 -2.77 26.18
N LYS A 162 -16.22 -3.35 27.04
CA LYS A 162 -14.92 -3.95 26.65
C LYS A 162 -15.01 -5.12 25.66
N ASN A 163 -16.20 -5.70 25.46
CA ASN A 163 -16.38 -6.88 24.60
C ASN A 163 -16.74 -6.52 23.16
N GLU A 164 -16.90 -5.23 22.84
CA GLU A 164 -17.33 -4.78 21.52
C GLU A 164 -16.12 -4.54 20.60
N LYS A 165 -16.21 -5.03 19.36
CA LYS A 165 -15.24 -4.73 18.32
C LYS A 165 -15.66 -3.43 17.65
N ILE A 166 -14.80 -2.42 17.72
CA ILE A 166 -15.06 -1.09 17.19
C ILE A 166 -14.03 -0.79 16.11
N TRP A 167 -14.52 -0.44 14.94
CA TRP A 167 -13.71 0.03 13.83
C TRP A 167 -14.08 1.47 13.50
N ASN A 168 -13.07 2.30 13.26
CA ASN A 168 -13.26 3.71 12.92
C ASN A 168 -12.37 4.08 11.74
N ARG A 169 -12.98 4.73 10.75
CA ARG A 169 -12.34 5.09 9.48
C ARG A 169 -11.23 6.10 9.67
N THR A 170 -11.46 7.18 10.40
CA THR A 170 -10.44 8.20 10.66
C THR A 170 -9.21 7.61 11.35
N LYS A 171 -9.40 6.75 12.35
CA LYS A 171 -8.28 6.06 13.02
C LYS A 171 -7.53 5.11 12.08
N GLN A 172 -8.25 4.35 11.24
CA GLN A 172 -7.62 3.48 10.24
C GLN A 172 -6.82 4.29 9.22
N LEU A 173 -7.38 5.41 8.74
CA LEU A 173 -6.72 6.33 7.83
C LEU A 173 -5.42 6.90 8.42
N GLU A 174 -5.45 7.30 9.69
CA GLU A 174 -4.26 7.78 10.40
C GLU A 174 -3.20 6.69 10.50
N GLN A 175 -3.58 5.47 10.87
CA GLN A 175 -2.68 4.33 10.96
C GLN A 175 -2.07 3.98 9.59
N ASP A 176 -2.90 3.84 8.55
CA ASP A 176 -2.45 3.57 7.18
C ASP A 176 -1.49 4.66 6.70
N ASN A 177 -1.78 5.93 7.01
CA ASN A 177 -0.90 7.05 6.66
C ASN A 177 0.43 7.01 7.41
N ILE A 178 0.45 6.59 8.67
CA ILE A 178 1.68 6.40 9.45
C ILE A 178 2.49 5.23 8.86
N GLU A 179 1.86 4.09 8.61
CA GLU A 179 2.51 2.90 8.03
C GLU A 179 3.10 3.24 6.66
N LYS A 180 2.35 3.94 5.80
CA LYS A 180 2.83 4.44 4.50
C LYS A 180 4.05 5.34 4.66
N LYS A 181 4.04 6.28 5.62
CA LYS A 181 5.19 7.16 5.91
C LYS A 181 6.41 6.36 6.37
N ILE A 182 6.22 5.33 7.20
CA ILE A 182 7.29 4.45 7.68
C ILE A 182 7.91 3.68 6.50
N VAL A 183 7.09 3.04 5.67
CA VAL A 183 7.56 2.30 4.49
C VAL A 183 8.33 3.22 3.54
N MET A 184 7.81 4.43 3.30
CA MET A 184 8.49 5.44 2.48
C MET A 184 9.84 5.85 3.05
N ALA A 185 9.92 6.07 4.37
CA ALA A 185 11.18 6.38 5.06
C ALA A 185 12.19 5.23 4.95
N MET A 186 11.75 3.98 5.05
CA MET A 186 12.61 2.79 4.87
C MET A 186 13.16 2.71 3.44
N ILE A 187 12.31 2.88 2.43
CA ILE A 187 12.73 2.88 1.02
C ILE A 187 13.74 3.99 0.77
N PHE A 188 13.51 5.18 1.32
CA PHE A 188 14.44 6.30 1.23
C PHE A 188 15.79 5.96 1.87
N ALA A 189 15.80 5.39 3.08
CA ALA A 189 17.02 5.01 3.78
C ALA A 189 17.83 3.95 3.00
N ILE A 190 17.18 2.90 2.50
CA ILE A 190 17.82 1.84 1.70
C ILE A 190 18.43 2.45 0.42
N SER A 191 17.70 3.34 -0.24
CA SER A 191 18.18 4.02 -1.45
C SER A 191 19.42 4.87 -1.17
N LEU A 192 19.42 5.60 -0.05
CA LEU A 192 20.55 6.42 0.38
C LEU A 192 21.80 5.57 0.64
N ILE A 193 21.63 4.43 1.32
CA ILE A 193 22.72 3.48 1.60
C ILE A 193 23.30 2.94 0.29
N MET A 194 22.46 2.50 -0.66
CA MET A 194 22.94 2.02 -1.96
C MET A 194 23.72 3.08 -2.73
N VAL A 195 23.28 4.35 -2.71
CA VAL A 195 24.01 5.46 -3.34
C VAL A 195 25.36 5.66 -2.66
N PHE A 196 25.42 5.66 -1.33
CA PHE A 196 26.68 5.80 -0.59
C PHE A 196 27.64 4.63 -0.83
N GLU A 197 27.15 3.40 -0.88
CA GLU A 197 27.97 2.23 -1.20
C GLU A 197 28.54 2.30 -2.62
N GLY A 198 27.70 2.64 -3.61
CA GLY A 198 28.13 2.80 -4.99
C GLY A 198 29.23 3.86 -5.14
N GLN A 199 29.03 5.03 -4.53
CA GLN A 199 30.04 6.10 -4.53
C GLN A 199 31.30 5.69 -3.75
N GLY A 200 31.14 5.04 -2.59
CA GLY A 200 32.25 4.53 -1.77
C GLY A 200 33.14 3.54 -2.52
N PHE A 201 32.54 2.65 -3.31
CA PHE A 201 33.27 1.72 -4.17
C PHE A 201 34.08 2.45 -5.25
N ILE A 202 33.48 3.44 -5.93
CA ILE A 202 34.16 4.24 -6.96
C ILE A 202 35.35 4.99 -6.35
N PHE A 203 35.18 5.65 -5.19
CA PHE A 203 36.27 6.36 -4.52
C PHE A 203 37.39 5.41 -4.09
N THR A 204 37.07 4.23 -3.55
CA THR A 204 38.06 3.25 -3.14
C THR A 204 38.89 2.78 -4.33
N LYS A 205 38.24 2.46 -5.45
CA LYS A 205 38.91 2.04 -6.69
C LYS A 205 39.84 3.13 -7.22
N GLN A 206 39.45 4.40 -7.12
CA GLN A 206 40.33 5.50 -7.49
C GLN A 206 41.53 5.62 -6.55
N ILE A 207 41.32 5.51 -5.24
CA ILE A 207 42.41 5.60 -4.26
C ILE A 207 43.44 4.49 -4.46
N VAL A 208 43.00 3.25 -4.68
CA VAL A 208 43.90 2.11 -4.93
C VAL A 208 44.70 2.31 -6.22
N ASN A 209 44.09 2.89 -7.26
CA ASN A 209 44.77 3.14 -8.53
C ASN A 209 45.68 4.38 -8.53
N LEU A 210 45.62 5.26 -7.51
CA LEU A 210 46.44 6.47 -7.44
C LEU A 210 47.95 6.19 -7.53
N ALA A 211 48.43 5.12 -6.88
CA ALA A 211 49.86 4.79 -6.86
C ALA A 211 50.37 4.44 -8.27
N LYS A 212 49.65 3.56 -8.98
CA LYS A 212 49.95 3.17 -10.37
C LYS A 212 49.81 4.34 -11.32
N GLU A 213 48.82 5.20 -11.09
CA GLU A 213 48.62 6.40 -11.89
C GLU A 213 49.76 7.41 -11.70
N LYS A 214 50.23 7.63 -10.47
CA LYS A 214 51.36 8.50 -10.16
C LYS A 214 52.61 8.08 -10.94
N GLU A 215 52.92 6.79 -10.95
CA GLU A 215 54.05 6.25 -11.71
C GLU A 215 53.90 6.50 -13.22
N ARG A 216 52.72 6.22 -13.78
CA ARG A 216 52.43 6.43 -15.19
C ARG A 216 52.53 7.90 -15.60
N TYR A 217 52.06 8.83 -14.76
CA TYR A 217 52.18 10.27 -15.01
C TYR A 217 53.62 10.76 -14.91
N ASN A 218 54.43 10.19 -14.00
CA ASN A 218 55.84 10.55 -13.87
C ASN A 218 56.64 10.15 -15.13
N ILE A 219 56.38 8.96 -15.68
CA ILE A 219 56.98 8.52 -16.95
C ILE A 219 56.60 9.47 -18.09
N LEU A 220 55.33 9.87 -18.19
CA LEU A 220 54.86 10.80 -19.21
C LEU A 220 55.53 12.18 -19.11
N ARG A 221 55.81 12.66 -17.89
CA ARG A 221 56.56 13.89 -17.65
C ARG A 221 58.04 13.75 -18.07
N GLN A 222 58.67 12.61 -17.77
CA GLN A 222 60.03 12.29 -18.22
C GLN A 222 60.14 12.22 -19.75
N LEU A 223 59.07 11.83 -20.44
CA LEU A 223 58.96 11.84 -21.91
C LEU A 223 58.73 13.25 -22.51
N GLY A 224 58.71 14.30 -21.69
CA GLY A 224 58.62 15.70 -22.14
C GLY A 224 57.21 16.21 -22.37
N ILE A 225 56.17 15.52 -21.89
CA ILE A 225 54.80 16.02 -21.97
C ILE A 225 54.64 17.25 -21.07
N ARG A 226 54.02 18.30 -21.61
CA ARG A 226 53.76 19.55 -20.88
C ARG A 226 52.73 19.31 -19.78
N GLU A 227 52.93 19.95 -18.63
CA GLU A 227 52.04 19.84 -17.46
C GLU A 227 50.55 20.13 -17.79
N LYS A 228 50.30 21.09 -18.69
CA LYS A 228 48.93 21.41 -19.16
C LYS A 228 48.27 20.25 -19.89
N ASP A 229 49.03 19.50 -20.68
CA ASP A 229 48.53 18.34 -21.43
C ASP A 229 48.32 17.15 -20.48
N LEU A 230 49.18 17.00 -19.47
CA LEU A 230 49.04 16.01 -18.39
C LEU A 230 47.75 16.23 -17.56
N GLN A 231 47.49 17.47 -17.14
CA GLN A 231 46.27 17.84 -16.42
C GLN A 231 44.99 17.58 -17.23
N LYS A 232 45.05 17.77 -18.55
CA LYS A 232 43.92 17.48 -19.45
C LYS A 232 43.63 15.99 -19.52
N ILE A 233 44.65 15.13 -19.56
CA ILE A 233 44.52 13.68 -19.52
C ILE A 233 43.87 13.21 -18.22
N ILE A 234 44.37 13.72 -17.08
CA ILE A 234 43.82 13.40 -15.75
C ILE A 234 42.34 13.80 -15.66
N THR A 235 42.03 15.03 -16.06
CA THR A 235 40.65 15.57 -15.99
C THR A 235 39.70 14.75 -16.87
N LYS A 236 40.10 14.39 -18.09
CA LYS A 236 39.30 13.57 -18.99
C LYS A 236 39.03 12.17 -18.40
N LYS A 237 40.00 11.59 -17.71
CA LYS A 237 39.87 10.29 -17.06
C LYS A 237 38.92 10.35 -15.86
N ILE A 238 39.05 11.35 -14.99
CA ILE A 238 38.14 11.56 -13.85
C ILE A 238 36.71 11.77 -14.35
N TYR A 239 36.53 12.61 -15.38
CA TYR A 239 35.22 12.86 -16.00
C TYR A 239 34.57 11.56 -16.50
N SER A 240 35.34 10.69 -17.18
CA SER A 240 34.82 9.43 -17.71
C SER A 240 34.44 8.41 -16.65
N ILE A 241 35.10 8.41 -15.48
CA ILE A 241 34.89 7.40 -14.43
C ILE A 241 33.80 7.84 -13.45
N LEU A 242 33.64 9.15 -13.23
CA LEU A 242 32.78 9.69 -12.18
C LEU A 242 31.60 10.50 -12.73
N VAL A 243 31.85 11.44 -13.63
CA VAL A 243 30.80 12.37 -14.12
C VAL A 243 29.90 11.71 -15.17
N LEU A 244 30.47 10.93 -16.08
CA LEU A 244 29.71 10.28 -17.15
C LEU A 244 28.66 9.29 -16.61
N PRO A 245 28.97 8.39 -15.65
CA PRO A 245 27.95 7.53 -15.04
C PRO A 245 26.85 8.32 -14.33
N GLY A 246 27.19 9.43 -13.68
CA GLY A 246 26.22 10.31 -13.01
C GLY A 246 25.21 10.93 -13.96
N ILE A 247 25.68 11.46 -15.10
CA ILE A 247 24.80 11.96 -16.17
C ILE A 247 23.87 10.86 -16.68
N MET A 248 24.39 9.64 -16.90
CA MET A 248 23.57 8.51 -17.32
C MET A 248 22.53 8.11 -16.27
N ALA A 249 22.87 8.17 -14.98
CA ALA A 249 21.93 7.92 -13.88
C ALA A 249 20.80 8.95 -13.86
N ILE A 250 21.10 10.24 -14.08
CA ILE A 250 20.09 11.31 -14.17
C ILE A 250 19.16 11.09 -15.37
N ILE A 251 19.71 10.75 -16.54
CA ILE A 251 18.92 10.48 -17.75
C ILE A 251 17.98 9.29 -17.50
N ASN A 252 18.50 8.17 -16.98
CA ASN A 252 17.68 7.01 -16.66
C ASN A 252 16.60 7.34 -15.62
N GLY A 253 16.95 8.11 -14.58
CA GLY A 253 15.98 8.58 -13.59
C GLY A 253 14.84 9.38 -14.21
N ALA A 254 15.14 10.26 -15.17
CA ALA A 254 14.14 11.06 -15.87
C ALA A 254 13.23 10.20 -16.75
N VAL A 255 13.77 9.19 -17.43
CA VAL A 255 12.99 8.22 -18.22
C VAL A 255 12.05 7.42 -17.33
N PHE A 256 12.52 6.89 -16.20
CA PHE A 256 11.70 6.16 -15.24
C PHE A 256 10.61 7.04 -14.63
N PHE A 257 10.92 8.28 -14.29
CA PHE A 257 9.93 9.24 -13.81
C PHE A 257 8.87 9.52 -14.89
N GLY A 258 9.28 9.70 -16.15
CA GLY A 258 8.35 9.85 -17.27
C GLY A 258 7.42 8.65 -17.42
N MET A 259 7.97 7.43 -17.41
CA MET A 259 7.17 6.19 -17.50
C MET A 259 6.14 6.07 -16.37
N ASP A 260 6.55 6.39 -15.15
CA ASP A 260 5.70 6.36 -13.98
C ASP A 260 4.52 7.34 -14.10
N VAL A 261 4.78 8.57 -14.54
CA VAL A 261 3.74 9.57 -14.81
C VAL A 261 2.76 9.10 -15.89
N PHE A 262 3.24 8.42 -16.94
CA PHE A 262 2.38 7.91 -18.01
C PHE A 262 1.53 6.71 -17.57
N GLN A 263 2.05 5.84 -16.71
CA GLN A 263 1.32 4.66 -16.21
C GLN A 263 0.29 5.04 -15.14
N ASN A 264 0.61 6.00 -14.28
CA ASN A 264 -0.26 6.44 -13.18
C ASN A 264 -1.13 7.65 -13.57
N ALA A 265 -1.65 7.70 -14.81
CA ALA A 265 -2.36 8.86 -15.36
C ALA A 265 -3.61 9.30 -14.58
N GLU A 266 -4.17 8.46 -13.71
CA GLU A 266 -5.26 8.82 -12.79
C GLU A 266 -4.77 9.67 -11.60
N ASN A 267 -3.54 9.44 -11.13
CA ASN A 267 -2.91 10.25 -10.10
C ASN A 267 -2.24 11.47 -10.71
N LYS A 268 -2.95 12.60 -10.70
CA LYS A 268 -2.41 13.90 -11.12
C LYS A 268 -1.06 14.15 -10.46
N VAL A 269 0.00 14.22 -11.27
CA VAL A 269 1.34 14.61 -10.81
C VAL A 269 1.24 15.90 -10.03
N THR A 270 1.36 15.80 -8.71
CA THR A 270 1.24 16.96 -7.85
C THR A 270 2.54 17.75 -7.96
N LYS A 271 2.46 19.10 -7.96
CA LYS A 271 3.64 19.98 -8.01
C LYS A 271 4.70 19.62 -6.95
N ILE A 272 4.26 19.05 -5.83
CA ILE A 272 5.08 18.59 -4.72
C ILE A 272 6.03 17.45 -5.16
N VAL A 273 5.51 16.41 -5.82
CA VAL A 273 6.30 15.25 -6.27
C VAL A 273 7.38 15.66 -7.28
N LEU A 274 7.06 16.59 -8.18
CA LEU A 274 8.02 17.10 -9.16
C LEU A 274 9.14 17.92 -8.48
N LEU A 275 8.81 18.69 -7.44
CA LEU A 275 9.78 19.45 -6.67
C LEU A 275 10.70 18.53 -5.86
N GLU A 276 10.15 17.47 -5.24
CA GLU A 276 10.93 16.45 -4.54
C GLU A 276 11.93 15.74 -5.48
N TYR A 277 11.48 15.38 -6.69
CA TYR A 277 12.35 14.77 -7.69
C TYR A 277 13.52 15.69 -8.09
N ILE A 278 13.23 16.97 -8.38
CA ILE A 278 14.28 17.96 -8.70
C ILE A 278 15.27 18.09 -7.54
N LEU A 279 14.78 18.14 -6.30
CA LEU A 279 15.62 18.28 -5.11
C LEU A 279 16.56 17.07 -4.93
N VAL A 280 16.08 15.85 -5.16
CA VAL A 280 16.92 14.63 -5.13
C VAL A 280 18.01 14.68 -6.20
N VAL A 281 17.67 15.09 -7.43
CA VAL A 281 18.66 15.23 -8.52
C VAL A 281 19.72 16.27 -8.17
N LEU A 282 19.34 17.40 -7.56
CA LEU A 282 20.28 18.44 -7.12
C LEU A 282 21.21 17.93 -6.02
N ILE A 283 20.70 17.20 -5.02
CA ILE A 283 21.53 16.59 -3.97
C ILE A 283 22.53 15.61 -4.58
N PHE A 284 22.07 14.76 -5.51
CA PHE A 284 22.93 13.78 -6.17
C PHE A 284 24.05 14.48 -6.98
N ALA A 285 23.70 15.46 -7.79
CA ALA A 285 24.66 16.25 -8.56
C ALA A 285 25.67 16.98 -7.65
N PHE A 286 25.22 17.48 -6.50
CA PHE A 286 26.08 18.12 -5.51
C PHE A 286 27.10 17.14 -4.91
N ILE A 287 26.68 15.91 -4.55
CA ILE A 287 27.57 14.87 -4.02
C ILE A 287 28.63 14.50 -5.07
N GLU A 288 28.24 14.31 -6.32
CA GLU A 288 29.17 13.99 -7.42
C GLU A 288 30.17 15.10 -7.69
N TYR A 289 29.71 16.36 -7.64
CA TYR A 289 30.57 17.53 -7.77
C TYR A 289 31.59 17.60 -6.63
N LEU A 290 31.15 17.41 -5.38
CA LEU A 290 32.00 17.43 -4.20
C LEU A 290 33.07 16.32 -4.26
N GLY A 291 32.66 15.11 -4.67
CA GLY A 291 33.52 13.98 -4.93
C GLY A 291 34.60 14.29 -5.95
N SER A 292 34.18 14.77 -7.13
CA SER A 292 35.06 15.15 -8.23
C SER A 292 36.10 16.20 -7.80
N TYR A 293 35.65 17.19 -7.04
CA TYR A 293 36.52 18.25 -6.52
C TYR A 293 37.56 17.71 -5.53
N MET A 294 37.15 16.86 -4.56
CA MET A 294 38.08 16.25 -3.60
C MET A 294 39.15 15.41 -4.28
N ILE A 295 38.78 14.58 -5.27
CA ILE A 295 39.72 13.75 -6.02
C ILE A 295 40.72 14.64 -6.76
N ARG A 296 40.23 15.65 -7.50
CA ARG A 296 41.09 16.57 -8.25
C ARG A 296 42.10 17.27 -7.35
N LYS A 297 41.65 17.77 -6.19
CA LYS A 297 42.53 18.41 -5.19
C LYS A 297 43.57 17.44 -4.62
N ARG A 298 43.21 16.18 -4.40
CA ARG A 298 44.14 15.16 -3.86
C ARG A 298 45.18 14.74 -4.90
N VAL A 299 44.79 14.63 -6.17
CA VAL A 299 45.72 14.37 -7.29
C VAL A 299 46.68 15.54 -7.48
N GLN A 300 46.21 16.78 -7.38
CA GLN A 300 47.05 17.99 -7.45
C GLN A 300 48.03 18.10 -6.28
N LYS A 301 47.59 17.85 -5.03
CA LYS A 301 48.49 17.84 -3.86
C LYS A 301 49.58 16.76 -3.92
N LEU A 302 49.31 15.64 -4.58
CA LEU A 302 50.31 14.61 -4.83
C LEU A 302 51.34 15.03 -5.90
N HIS A 303 50.99 15.99 -6.76
CA HIS A 303 51.91 16.59 -7.74
C HIS A 303 52.80 17.68 -7.11
N GLU A 304 52.29 18.51 -6.20
CA GLU A 304 53.07 19.60 -5.55
C GLU A 304 54.18 19.10 -4.62
N LYS A 305 54.10 17.88 -4.11
CA LYS A 305 55.14 17.28 -3.22
C LYS A 305 56.32 16.63 -3.98
N LEU A 306 56.39 16.80 -5.30
CA LEU A 306 57.45 16.25 -6.16
C LEU A 306 58.45 17.31 -6.65
N ASP A 307 58.20 18.59 -6.35
CA ASP A 307 59.21 19.67 -6.39
C ASP A 307 59.93 19.75 -5.04
#